data_AF-A0A2N2SYC1-F1
#
_entry.id   AF-A0A2N2SYC1-F1
#
_cell.length_a   1.000
_cell.length_b   1.000
_cell.length_c   1.000
_cell.angle_alpha   90.00
_cell.angle_beta   90.00
_cell.angle_gamma   90.00
#
_symmetry.space_group_name_H-M   'P 1'
#
loop_
_entity.id
_entity.type
_entity.pdbx_description
1 polymer ?
#
loop_
_entity_poly.entity_id
_entity_poly.type
_entity_poly.pdbx_seq_one_letter_code
_entity_poly.pdbx_strand_id
1 'polypeptide(L)'
;VVDACGAIDHSDPRAHLITRVGTDLSERSIGTTAIGTTLSELQPVWLHRGEHFFEVTSVYSCAGAPLFGPDGACVGMLDVTGVDAQERPELKHLVMQSASKIENALVRAQPHALLLRLNWPGNAFGSDADGMLCLDFEGWITGANPVARQMVPGLAAPGETPVHVSEVFGTPFEPLFDAAKRPAHLIELPLWSGLRLQAQAITRANEVHALQTSASAAPAQALREVEAAMIRKAVDEARGNVGQAARTLGISRATLYRKLGQKNVCGGG
;
A
#
# COMPACT_ATOMS: atom_id res chain seq x y z
N VAL A 1 21.51 3.64 -1.88
CA VAL A 1 20.69 3.35 -0.68
C VAL A 1 20.43 4.64 0.07
N VAL A 2 19.17 5.01 0.26
CA VAL A 2 18.79 6.22 1.00
C VAL A 2 18.42 5.94 2.46
N ASP A 3 17.96 4.72 2.75
CA ASP A 3 17.65 4.22 4.09
C ASP A 3 17.70 2.68 4.09
N ALA A 4 17.88 2.07 5.26
CA ALA A 4 17.84 0.62 5.46
C ALA A 4 17.33 0.27 6.85
N CYS A 5 16.40 -0.69 6.92
CA CYS A 5 15.73 -1.09 8.16
C CYS A 5 15.55 -2.62 8.22
N GLY A 6 15.43 -3.17 9.44
CA GLY A 6 15.19 -4.60 9.69
C GLY A 6 16.31 -5.27 10.49
N ALA A 7 16.20 -6.59 10.66
CA ALA A 7 17.23 -7.40 11.30
C ALA A 7 18.39 -7.64 10.32
N ILE A 8 19.31 -6.67 10.26
CA ILE A 8 20.48 -6.73 9.37
C ILE A 8 21.64 -7.38 10.14
N ASP A 9 22.13 -8.51 9.64
CA ASP A 9 23.36 -9.12 10.16
C ASP A 9 24.58 -8.36 9.62
N HIS A 10 25.06 -7.38 10.39
CA HIS A 10 26.24 -6.60 10.03
C HIS A 10 27.55 -7.39 10.09
N SER A 11 27.54 -8.63 10.61
CA SER A 11 28.71 -9.52 10.56
C SER A 11 28.88 -10.18 9.20
N ASP A 12 27.80 -10.28 8.40
CA ASP A 12 27.88 -10.69 6.99
C ASP A 12 28.23 -9.47 6.12
N PRO A 13 29.42 -9.44 5.48
CA PRO A 13 29.84 -8.32 4.63
C PRO A 13 28.85 -8.05 3.48
N ARG A 14 28.15 -9.08 3.00
CA ARG A 14 27.17 -8.99 1.91
C ARG A 14 25.91 -8.25 2.32
N ALA A 15 25.42 -8.52 3.53
CA ALA A 15 24.27 -7.82 4.09
C ALA A 15 24.63 -6.37 4.46
N HIS A 16 25.84 -6.16 5.00
CA HIS A 16 26.34 -4.82 5.33
C HIS A 16 26.51 -3.92 4.09
N LEU A 17 27.05 -4.44 2.99
CA LEU A 17 27.31 -3.64 1.78
C LEU A 17 26.02 -3.15 1.11
N ILE A 18 25.01 -4.02 0.97
CA ILE A 18 23.76 -3.68 0.28
C ILE A 18 22.84 -2.76 1.11
N THR A 19 23.00 -2.74 2.43
CA THR A 19 22.18 -1.91 3.33
C THR A 19 22.87 -0.61 3.77
N ARG A 20 24.15 -0.41 3.43
CA ARG A 20 24.88 0.78 3.80
C ARG A 20 24.33 2.01 3.08
N VAL A 21 23.85 2.99 3.85
CA VAL A 21 23.39 4.29 3.34
C VAL A 21 24.51 4.96 2.54
N GLY A 22 24.17 5.50 1.37
CA GLY A 22 25.11 6.11 0.43
C GLY A 22 25.75 5.13 -0.56
N THR A 23 25.56 3.81 -0.42
CA THR A 23 26.03 2.85 -1.45
C THR A 23 25.30 3.10 -2.78
N ASP A 24 26.07 3.24 -3.86
CA ASP A 24 25.56 3.32 -5.23
C ASP A 24 25.28 1.89 -5.76
N LEU A 25 23.99 1.59 -5.89
CA LEU A 25 23.48 0.31 -6.40
C LEU A 25 22.89 0.45 -7.81
N SER A 26 23.26 1.51 -8.54
CA SER A 26 22.83 1.69 -9.93
C SER A 26 23.36 0.57 -10.82
N GLU A 27 22.64 0.29 -11.90
CA GLU A 27 23.07 -0.70 -12.90
C GLU A 27 24.47 -0.39 -13.47
N ARG A 28 24.83 0.89 -13.55
CA ARG A 28 26.18 1.32 -13.95
C ARG A 28 27.26 0.91 -12.95
N SER A 29 26.95 0.86 -11.66
CA SER A 29 27.88 0.56 -10.57
C SER A 29 28.01 -0.95 -10.33
N ILE A 30 26.88 -1.67 -10.32
CA ILE A 30 26.84 -3.07 -9.88
C ILE A 30 26.25 -4.05 -10.92
N GLY A 31 25.87 -3.56 -12.10
CA GLY A 31 25.26 -4.38 -13.15
C GLY A 31 23.76 -4.55 -13.05
N THR A 32 23.18 -5.34 -13.97
CA THR A 32 21.75 -5.64 -13.97
C THR A 32 21.37 -6.38 -12.69
N THR A 33 20.63 -5.68 -11.84
CA THR A 33 20.14 -6.14 -10.54
C THR A 33 18.64 -5.89 -10.45
N ALA A 34 17.96 -6.52 -9.48
CA ALA A 34 16.54 -6.26 -9.25
C ALA A 34 16.26 -4.76 -9.05
N ILE A 35 17.22 -4.07 -8.42
CA ILE A 35 17.19 -2.63 -8.19
C ILE A 35 17.22 -1.86 -9.52
N GLY A 36 18.20 -2.16 -10.37
CA GLY A 36 18.30 -1.57 -11.71
C GLY A 36 17.07 -1.86 -12.56
N THR A 37 16.65 -3.12 -12.66
CA THR A 37 15.49 -3.52 -13.47
C THR A 37 14.20 -2.88 -12.98
N THR A 38 13.95 -2.81 -11.67
CA THR A 38 12.76 -2.14 -11.14
C THR A 38 12.73 -0.65 -11.47
N LEU A 39 13.85 0.05 -11.38
CA LEU A 39 13.92 1.48 -11.69
C LEU A 39 13.88 1.78 -13.20
N SER A 40 14.40 0.88 -14.03
CA SER A 40 14.37 1.01 -15.50
C SER A 40 13.00 0.67 -16.08
N GLU A 41 12.39 -0.42 -15.64
CA GLU A 41 11.08 -0.89 -16.15
C GLU A 41 9.90 -0.22 -15.47
N LEU A 42 10.12 0.45 -14.34
CA LEU A 42 9.06 1.02 -13.50
C LEU A 42 7.99 -0.02 -13.13
N GLN A 43 8.41 -1.27 -12.92
CA GLN A 43 7.57 -2.40 -12.58
C GLN A 43 8.12 -3.17 -11.38
N PRO A 44 7.27 -3.81 -10.57
CA PRO A 44 7.73 -4.70 -9.50
C PRO A 44 8.42 -5.94 -10.05
N VAL A 45 9.58 -6.27 -9.50
CA VAL A 45 10.44 -7.38 -9.92
C VAL A 45 10.71 -8.33 -8.75
N TRP A 46 10.79 -9.62 -9.06
CA TRP A 46 11.37 -10.63 -8.19
C TRP A 46 12.54 -11.25 -8.94
N LEU A 47 13.72 -11.29 -8.32
CA LEU A 47 14.88 -12.04 -8.83
C LEU A 47 15.38 -12.96 -7.72
N HIS A 48 15.58 -14.23 -8.06
CA HIS A 48 16.13 -15.24 -7.18
C HIS A 48 17.53 -15.64 -7.62
N ARG A 49 18.52 -15.36 -6.78
CA ARG A 49 19.89 -15.90 -6.88
C ARG A 49 20.50 -15.71 -8.27
N GLY A 50 20.77 -16.80 -8.99
CA GLY A 50 21.42 -16.80 -10.30
C GLY A 50 20.66 -16.07 -11.42
N GLU A 51 19.47 -15.56 -11.14
CA GLU A 51 18.76 -14.62 -12.02
C GLU A 51 19.35 -13.20 -11.99
N HIS A 52 20.22 -12.90 -11.02
CA HIS A 52 21.06 -11.70 -11.05
C HIS A 52 22.22 -11.89 -12.06
N PHE A 53 22.42 -10.93 -12.95
CA PHE A 53 23.35 -11.04 -14.09
C PHE A 53 24.83 -11.27 -13.68
N PHE A 54 25.22 -10.85 -12.47
CA PHE A 54 26.57 -11.05 -11.94
C PHE A 54 26.63 -12.16 -10.88
N GLU A 55 27.67 -13.01 -10.98
CA GLU A 55 27.94 -14.13 -10.06
C GLU A 55 28.02 -13.69 -8.59
N VAL A 56 28.55 -12.50 -8.33
CA VAL A 56 28.71 -11.92 -6.98
C VAL A 56 27.37 -11.58 -6.32
N THR A 57 26.32 -11.35 -7.12
CA THR A 57 24.96 -11.08 -6.66
C THR A 57 24.06 -12.33 -6.63
N SER A 58 24.57 -13.49 -7.05
CA SER A 58 23.82 -14.76 -7.08
C SER A 58 23.42 -15.30 -5.70
N VAL A 59 23.96 -14.71 -4.64
CA VAL A 59 23.63 -15.01 -3.24
C VAL A 59 22.37 -14.27 -2.79
N TYR A 60 21.92 -13.25 -3.52
CA TYR A 60 20.77 -12.44 -3.13
C TYR A 60 19.47 -12.96 -3.74
N SER A 61 18.38 -12.81 -3.00
CA SER A 61 17.02 -12.91 -3.53
C SER A 61 16.30 -11.61 -3.20
N CYS A 62 15.85 -10.90 -4.23
CA CYS A 62 15.37 -9.53 -4.10
C CYS A 62 13.94 -9.41 -4.60
N ALA A 63 13.09 -8.77 -3.80
CA ALA A 63 11.77 -8.30 -4.19
C ALA A 63 11.78 -6.76 -4.23
N GLY A 64 11.61 -6.18 -5.41
CA GLY A 64 11.62 -4.74 -5.62
C GLY A 64 10.26 -4.22 -6.11
N ALA A 65 9.86 -3.03 -5.66
CA ALA A 65 8.75 -2.27 -6.24
C ALA A 65 9.10 -0.78 -6.35
N PRO A 66 8.79 -0.13 -7.49
CA PRO A 66 9.01 1.30 -7.63
C PRO A 66 8.10 2.08 -6.68
N LEU A 67 8.51 3.30 -6.35
CA LEU A 67 7.74 4.26 -5.57
C LEU A 67 7.48 5.49 -6.42
N PHE A 68 6.23 5.88 -6.53
CA PHE A 68 5.83 7.09 -7.25
C PHE A 68 5.43 8.22 -6.31
N GLY A 69 5.91 9.42 -6.62
CA GLY A 69 5.53 10.66 -5.97
C GLY A 69 4.11 11.07 -6.34
N PRO A 70 3.52 12.05 -5.60
CA PRO A 70 2.16 12.53 -5.86
C PRO A 70 2.00 13.18 -7.25
N ASP A 71 3.09 13.69 -7.82
CA ASP A 71 3.18 14.23 -9.18
C ASP A 71 3.30 13.14 -10.27
N GLY A 72 3.42 11.87 -9.87
CA GLY A 72 3.56 10.73 -10.75
C GLY A 72 5.00 10.41 -11.13
N ALA A 73 5.99 11.16 -10.64
CA ALA A 73 7.39 10.87 -10.89
C ALA A 73 7.83 9.64 -10.09
N CYS A 74 8.70 8.80 -10.66
CA CYS A 74 9.36 7.76 -9.87
C CYS A 74 10.35 8.44 -8.89
N VAL A 75 10.11 8.30 -7.59
CA VAL A 75 10.93 8.91 -6.53
C VAL A 75 11.91 7.93 -5.90
N GLY A 76 11.84 6.65 -6.28
CA GLY A 76 12.72 5.60 -5.81
C GLY A 76 12.09 4.22 -5.92
N MET A 77 12.54 3.30 -5.07
CA MET A 77 11.95 1.97 -4.95
C MET A 77 12.08 1.44 -3.53
N LEU A 78 11.20 0.52 -3.18
CA LEU A 78 11.30 -0.33 -2.01
C LEU A 78 11.89 -1.68 -2.41
N ASP A 79 12.88 -2.16 -1.66
CA ASP A 79 13.51 -3.45 -1.88
C ASP A 79 13.51 -4.29 -0.59
N VAL A 80 13.27 -5.59 -0.73
CA VAL A 80 13.51 -6.58 0.30
C VAL A 80 14.51 -7.59 -0.26
N THR A 81 15.73 -7.55 0.29
CA THR A 81 16.81 -8.47 -0.04
C THR A 81 16.99 -9.53 1.06
N GLY A 82 17.09 -10.79 0.66
CA GLY A 82 17.58 -11.89 1.49
C GLY A 82 18.92 -12.43 1.00
N VAL A 83 19.83 -12.77 1.91
CA VAL A 83 21.12 -13.42 1.61
C VAL A 83 20.99 -14.93 1.82
N ASP A 84 21.36 -15.72 0.81
CA ASP A 84 21.24 -17.18 0.77
C ASP A 84 19.82 -17.67 1.13
N ALA A 85 18.82 -16.80 0.97
CA ALA A 85 17.46 -17.05 1.38
C ALA A 85 16.82 -18.14 0.52
N GLN A 86 15.86 -18.86 1.13
CA GLN A 86 14.97 -19.74 0.38
C GLN A 86 14.11 -18.89 -0.57
N GLU A 87 13.81 -19.44 -1.75
CA GLU A 87 12.92 -18.80 -2.70
C GLU A 87 11.53 -18.57 -2.07
N ARG A 88 11.05 -17.32 -2.13
CA ARG A 88 9.77 -16.85 -1.57
C ARG A 88 9.16 -15.77 -2.47
N PRO A 89 8.62 -16.14 -3.65
CA PRO A 89 8.07 -15.19 -4.61
C PRO A 89 6.89 -14.38 -4.02
N GLU A 90 6.26 -14.85 -2.95
CA GLU A 90 5.19 -14.14 -2.23
C GLU A 90 5.66 -12.81 -1.63
N LEU A 91 6.98 -12.65 -1.40
CA LEU A 91 7.57 -11.39 -0.93
C LEU A 91 7.35 -10.25 -1.93
N LYS A 92 7.22 -10.55 -3.24
CA LYS A 92 6.87 -9.55 -4.25
C LYS A 92 5.56 -8.85 -3.91
N HIS A 93 4.55 -9.61 -3.48
CA HIS A 93 3.24 -9.05 -3.12
C HIS A 93 3.34 -8.16 -1.88
N LEU A 94 4.11 -8.59 -0.87
CA LEU A 94 4.35 -7.80 0.34
C LEU A 94 5.02 -6.46 0.02
N VAL A 95 6.06 -6.48 -0.82
CA VAL A 95 6.78 -5.27 -1.23
C VAL A 95 5.87 -4.32 -2.01
N MET A 96 5.04 -4.85 -2.91
CA MET A 96 4.03 -4.03 -3.61
C MET A 96 3.02 -3.39 -2.64
N GLN A 97 2.49 -4.15 -1.68
CA GLN A 97 1.55 -3.60 -0.69
C GLN A 97 2.20 -2.53 0.19
N SER A 98 3.45 -2.73 0.59
CA SER A 98 4.22 -1.73 1.35
C SER A 98 4.51 -0.49 0.51
N ALA A 99 4.87 -0.65 -0.76
CA ALA A 99 5.07 0.46 -1.68
C ALA A 99 3.80 1.31 -1.83
N SER A 100 2.64 0.67 -2.07
CA SER A 100 1.35 1.39 -2.15
C SER A 100 1.01 2.17 -0.87
N LYS A 101 1.35 1.63 0.31
CA LYS A 101 1.17 2.35 1.58
C LYS A 101 2.05 3.60 1.68
N ILE A 102 3.31 3.50 1.24
CA ILE A 102 4.25 4.62 1.19
C ILE A 102 3.73 5.68 0.22
N GLU A 103 3.32 5.30 -0.98
CA GLU A 103 2.77 6.21 -2.01
C GLU A 103 1.51 6.93 -1.50
N ASN A 104 0.60 6.19 -0.88
CA ASN A 104 -0.59 6.77 -0.25
C ASN A 104 -0.19 7.77 0.86
N ALA A 105 0.84 7.47 1.65
CA ALA A 105 1.34 8.41 2.66
C ALA A 105 1.98 9.66 2.03
N LEU A 106 2.73 9.53 0.94
CA LEU A 106 3.31 10.65 0.20
C LEU A 106 2.21 11.58 -0.36
N VAL A 107 1.14 11.02 -0.91
CA VAL A 107 0.00 11.79 -1.43
C VAL A 107 -0.72 12.56 -0.32
N ARG A 108 -0.95 11.92 0.82
CA ARG A 108 -1.58 12.56 1.99
C ARG A 108 -0.71 13.63 2.64
N ALA A 109 0.61 13.48 2.58
CA ALA A 109 1.54 14.45 3.13
C ALA A 109 1.51 15.78 2.35
N GLN A 110 1.06 15.78 1.09
CA GLN A 110 0.97 17.01 0.30
C GLN A 110 -0.05 17.98 0.87
N PRO A 111 0.21 19.30 0.81
CA PRO A 111 -0.80 20.30 1.10
C PRO A 111 -1.98 20.18 0.14
N HIS A 112 -3.17 19.97 0.68
CA HIS A 112 -4.41 19.90 -0.09
C HIS A 112 -5.58 20.43 0.75
N ALA A 113 -6.63 20.88 0.08
CA ALA A 113 -7.90 21.27 0.70
C ALA A 113 -8.86 20.08 0.77
N LEU A 114 -8.85 19.24 -0.26
CA LEU A 114 -9.76 18.11 -0.40
C LEU A 114 -9.03 16.86 -0.90
N LEU A 115 -9.33 15.72 -0.29
CA LEU A 115 -8.95 14.39 -0.75
C LEU A 115 -10.19 13.70 -1.32
N LEU A 116 -10.11 13.27 -2.57
CA LEU A 116 -11.07 12.34 -3.17
C LEU A 116 -10.49 10.94 -3.10
N ARG A 117 -11.16 10.05 -2.37
CA ARG A 117 -10.94 8.60 -2.54
C ARG A 117 -11.81 8.14 -3.69
N LEU A 118 -11.23 7.43 -4.64
CA LEU A 118 -11.87 6.97 -5.87
C LEU A 118 -11.91 5.45 -5.89
N ASN A 119 -13.02 4.88 -6.37
CA ASN A 119 -13.12 3.47 -6.68
C ASN A 119 -14.11 3.23 -7.83
N TRP A 120 -14.03 2.06 -8.46
CA TRP A 120 -15.05 1.63 -9.41
C TRP A 120 -16.35 1.30 -8.67
N PRO A 121 -17.53 1.55 -9.28
CA PRO A 121 -18.81 1.25 -8.65
C PRO A 121 -18.90 -0.21 -8.18
N GLY A 122 -19.36 -0.41 -6.94
CA GLY A 122 -19.51 -1.74 -6.32
C GLY A 122 -18.31 -2.20 -5.49
N ASN A 123 -17.18 -1.49 -5.54
CA ASN A 123 -16.04 -1.77 -4.68
C ASN A 123 -16.15 -1.05 -3.33
N ALA A 124 -15.63 -1.67 -2.27
CA ALA A 124 -15.57 -1.06 -0.95
C ALA A 124 -14.45 -0.01 -0.87
N PHE A 125 -14.72 1.08 -0.17
CA PHE A 125 -13.73 2.08 0.21
C PHE A 125 -13.06 1.70 1.54
N GLY A 126 -11.88 2.27 1.79
CA GLY A 126 -11.15 2.07 3.04
C GLY A 126 -9.85 1.30 2.89
N SER A 127 -9.56 0.77 1.69
CA SER A 127 -8.37 -0.03 1.43
C SER A 127 -7.19 0.81 0.94
N ASP A 128 -5.99 0.23 0.96
CA ASP A 128 -4.81 0.81 0.31
C ASP A 128 -4.89 0.77 -1.23
N ALA A 129 -5.87 0.06 -1.79
CA ALA A 129 -6.12 -0.05 -3.22
C ALA A 129 -7.10 1.02 -3.73
N ASP A 130 -7.52 1.97 -2.89
CA ASP A 130 -8.35 3.09 -3.32
C ASP A 130 -7.50 4.08 -4.13
N GLY A 131 -8.06 4.65 -5.20
CA GLY A 131 -7.48 5.82 -5.84
C GLY A 131 -7.52 7.01 -4.88
N MET A 132 -6.45 7.78 -4.81
CA MET A 132 -6.38 9.01 -4.01
C MET A 132 -6.01 10.17 -4.92
N LEU A 133 -6.84 11.22 -4.91
CA LEU A 133 -6.66 12.44 -5.69
C LEU A 133 -6.84 13.66 -4.79
N CYS A 134 -5.82 14.49 -4.69
CA CYS A 134 -5.78 15.69 -3.85
C CYS A 134 -6.07 16.93 -4.68
N LEU A 135 -6.90 17.83 -4.15
CA LEU A 135 -7.25 19.12 -4.74
C LEU A 135 -6.90 20.28 -3.80
N ASP A 136 -6.52 21.43 -4.36
CA ASP A 136 -6.50 22.70 -3.64
C ASP A 136 -7.91 23.33 -3.53
N PHE A 137 -8.02 24.53 -2.98
CA PHE A 137 -9.31 25.21 -2.76
C PHE A 137 -9.98 25.71 -4.05
N GLU A 138 -9.24 25.78 -5.16
CA GLU A 138 -9.75 26.21 -6.46
C GLU A 138 -10.06 25.03 -7.38
N GLY A 139 -9.82 23.78 -6.93
CA GLY A 139 -10.10 22.58 -7.69
C GLY A 139 -8.92 22.09 -8.56
N TRP A 140 -7.73 22.68 -8.41
CA TRP A 140 -6.54 22.18 -9.08
C TRP A 140 -6.03 20.90 -8.42
N ILE A 141 -5.62 19.95 -9.26
CA ILE A 141 -5.08 18.67 -8.80
C ILE A 141 -3.65 18.89 -8.30
N THR A 142 -3.42 18.58 -7.03
CA THR A 142 -2.14 18.78 -6.33
C THR A 142 -1.37 17.47 -6.12
N GLY A 143 -2.03 16.33 -6.26
CA GLY A 143 -1.37 15.02 -6.15
C GLY A 143 -2.31 13.86 -6.39
N ALA A 144 -1.76 12.73 -6.85
CA ALA A 144 -2.50 11.50 -7.09
C ALA A 144 -1.63 10.28 -6.82
N ASN A 145 -2.19 9.23 -6.20
CA ASN A 145 -1.51 7.95 -6.10
C ASN A 145 -1.54 7.21 -7.46
N PRO A 146 -0.72 6.16 -7.66
CA PRO A 146 -0.71 5.42 -8.93
C PRO A 146 -2.07 4.84 -9.32
N VAL A 147 -2.86 4.39 -8.34
CA VAL A 147 -4.21 3.87 -8.59
C VAL A 147 -5.11 4.94 -9.20
N ALA A 148 -5.16 6.15 -8.63
CA ALA A 148 -5.95 7.25 -9.18
C ALA A 148 -5.49 7.62 -10.60
N ARG A 149 -4.18 7.60 -10.87
CA ARG A 149 -3.62 7.84 -12.21
C ARG A 149 -4.03 6.78 -13.24
N GLN A 150 -4.26 5.55 -12.82
CA GLN A 150 -4.82 4.50 -13.69
C GLN A 150 -6.32 4.67 -13.93
N MET A 151 -7.06 5.16 -12.94
CA MET A 151 -8.52 5.32 -13.02
C MET A 151 -8.94 6.60 -13.75
N VAL A 152 -8.16 7.67 -13.63
CA VAL A 152 -8.47 9.00 -14.14
C VAL A 152 -7.50 9.34 -15.27
N PRO A 153 -7.88 9.11 -16.54
CA PRO A 153 -7.05 9.54 -17.66
C PRO A 153 -6.98 11.07 -17.72
N GLY A 154 -5.86 11.60 -18.21
CA GLY A 154 -5.67 13.05 -18.40
C GLY A 154 -5.11 13.79 -17.18
N LEU A 155 -4.64 13.08 -16.15
CA LEU A 155 -3.82 13.72 -15.11
C LEU A 155 -2.46 14.13 -15.68
N ALA A 156 -1.97 15.30 -15.27
CA ALA A 156 -0.67 15.82 -15.67
C ALA A 156 0.46 14.81 -15.40
N ALA A 157 1.33 14.62 -16.40
CA ALA A 157 2.57 13.90 -16.21
C ALA A 157 3.59 14.78 -15.44
N PRO A 158 4.67 14.19 -14.91
CA PRO A 158 5.69 14.95 -14.20
C PRO A 158 6.27 16.09 -15.05
N GLY A 159 6.20 17.32 -14.52
CA GLY A 159 6.71 18.52 -15.19
C GLY A 159 5.74 19.16 -16.20
N GLU A 160 4.55 18.60 -16.39
CA GLU A 160 3.50 19.21 -17.20
C GLU A 160 2.69 20.25 -16.41
N THR A 161 1.87 21.02 -17.14
CA THR A 161 0.97 22.00 -16.54
C THR A 161 -0.06 21.32 -15.64
N PRO A 162 -0.36 21.87 -14.44
CA PRO A 162 -1.42 21.37 -13.59
C PRO A 162 -2.76 21.28 -14.33
N VAL A 163 -3.53 20.25 -14.01
CA VAL A 163 -4.85 19.98 -14.59
C VAL A 163 -5.92 20.29 -13.55
N HIS A 164 -6.96 20.98 -13.96
CA HIS A 164 -8.10 21.27 -13.10
C HIS A 164 -9.04 20.05 -13.04
N VAL A 165 -9.65 19.79 -11.88
CA VAL A 165 -10.49 18.59 -11.68
C VAL A 165 -11.67 18.48 -12.66
N SER A 166 -12.22 19.61 -13.11
CA SER A 166 -13.29 19.66 -14.12
C SER A 166 -12.83 19.32 -15.55
N GLU A 167 -11.52 19.29 -15.81
CA GLU A 167 -10.97 18.82 -17.09
C GLU A 167 -10.95 17.29 -17.19
N VAL A 168 -10.96 16.59 -16.05
CA VAL A 168 -10.95 15.11 -16.01
C VAL A 168 -12.31 14.52 -15.63
N PHE A 169 -13.10 15.23 -14.84
CA PHE A 169 -14.47 14.84 -14.51
C PHE A 169 -15.50 15.73 -15.20
N GLY A 170 -16.57 15.13 -15.69
CA GLY A 170 -17.74 15.81 -16.25
C GLY A 170 -18.64 16.46 -15.20
N THR A 171 -18.06 17.03 -14.14
CA THR A 171 -18.79 17.69 -13.05
C THR A 171 -18.00 18.91 -12.57
N PRO A 172 -18.68 20.03 -12.26
CA PRO A 172 -18.04 21.17 -11.58
C PRO A 172 -17.37 20.74 -10.27
N PHE A 173 -16.38 21.50 -9.81
CA PHE A 173 -15.60 21.12 -8.63
C PHE A 173 -16.28 21.48 -7.31
N GLU A 174 -17.13 22.50 -7.29
CA GLU A 174 -17.80 23.02 -6.09
C GLU A 174 -18.66 21.96 -5.38
N PRO A 175 -19.45 21.13 -6.09
CA PRO A 175 -20.17 20.01 -5.47
C PRO A 175 -19.29 18.99 -4.75
N LEU A 176 -18.01 18.87 -5.12
CA LEU A 176 -17.07 17.97 -4.45
C LEU A 176 -16.79 18.44 -3.02
N PHE A 177 -16.65 19.76 -2.83
CA PHE A 177 -16.47 20.37 -1.52
C PHE A 177 -17.74 20.30 -0.67
N ASP A 178 -18.92 20.43 -1.30
CA ASP A 178 -20.20 20.24 -0.62
C ASP A 178 -20.41 18.79 -0.18
N ALA A 179 -20.01 17.82 -1.00
CA ALA A 179 -20.06 16.40 -0.64
C ALA A 179 -19.21 16.09 0.59
N ALA A 180 -18.06 16.76 0.75
CA ALA A 180 -17.16 16.57 1.89
C ALA A 180 -17.77 16.99 3.24
N LYS A 181 -18.84 17.82 3.23
CA LYS A 181 -19.61 18.18 4.43
C LYS A 181 -20.44 17.01 4.97
N ARG A 182 -20.63 15.95 4.18
CA ARG A 182 -21.40 14.75 4.54
C ARG A 182 -20.44 13.56 4.67
N PRO A 183 -20.00 13.21 5.89
CA PRO A 183 -19.08 12.10 6.10
C PRO A 183 -19.64 10.80 5.51
N ALA A 184 -18.77 9.99 4.89
CA ALA A 184 -19.12 8.72 4.27
C ALA A 184 -20.15 8.78 3.12
N HIS A 185 -20.53 9.97 2.65
CA HIS A 185 -21.36 10.10 1.47
C HIS A 185 -20.55 9.79 0.21
N LEU A 186 -21.03 8.82 -0.57
CA LEU A 186 -20.47 8.49 -1.87
C LEU A 186 -21.17 9.31 -2.94
N ILE A 187 -20.38 9.89 -3.83
CA ILE A 187 -20.84 10.60 -5.03
C ILE A 187 -20.37 9.85 -6.27
N GLU A 188 -21.14 9.96 -7.34
CA GLU A 188 -20.74 9.45 -8.65
C GLU A 188 -20.02 10.55 -9.43
N LEU A 189 -18.83 10.25 -9.95
CA LEU A 189 -18.04 11.15 -10.77
C LEU A 189 -17.95 10.60 -12.20
N PRO A 190 -18.62 11.21 -13.18
CA PRO A 190 -18.46 10.84 -14.58
C PRO A 190 -17.09 11.30 -15.09
N LEU A 191 -16.39 10.41 -15.80
CA LEU A 191 -15.21 10.76 -16.59
C LEU A 191 -15.63 11.17 -18.00
N TRP A 192 -14.84 12.00 -18.66
CA TRP A 192 -15.07 12.36 -20.07
C TRP A 192 -14.97 11.17 -21.03
N SER A 193 -14.37 10.06 -20.60
CA SER A 193 -14.36 8.78 -21.34
C SER A 193 -15.72 8.07 -21.38
N GLY A 194 -16.71 8.54 -20.61
CA GLY A 194 -18.03 7.90 -20.47
C GLY A 194 -18.11 6.88 -19.32
N LEU A 195 -16.97 6.56 -18.69
CA LEU A 195 -16.92 5.75 -17.47
C LEU A 195 -17.36 6.57 -16.25
N ARG A 196 -17.72 5.87 -15.16
CA ARG A 196 -18.17 6.49 -13.91
C ARG A 196 -17.39 5.90 -12.74
N LEU A 197 -16.85 6.78 -11.91
CA LEU A 197 -16.22 6.43 -10.65
C LEU A 197 -17.17 6.71 -9.50
N GLN A 198 -17.01 5.98 -8.40
CA GLN A 198 -17.49 6.43 -7.10
C GLN A 198 -16.38 7.20 -6.41
N ALA A 199 -16.77 8.25 -5.69
CA ALA A 199 -15.84 9.03 -4.90
C ALA A 199 -16.37 9.29 -3.50
N GLN A 200 -15.45 9.32 -2.55
CA GLN A 200 -15.68 9.84 -1.21
C GLN A 200 -14.83 11.11 -1.05
N ALA A 201 -15.49 12.24 -0.83
CA ALA A 201 -14.83 13.51 -0.59
C ALA A 201 -14.51 13.69 0.90
N ILE A 202 -13.26 14.01 1.22
CA ILE A 202 -12.76 14.11 2.59
C ILE A 202 -11.97 15.42 2.70
N THR A 203 -12.38 16.32 3.60
CA THR A 203 -11.58 17.52 3.90
C THR A 203 -10.32 17.14 4.69
N ARG A 204 -9.26 17.93 4.56
CA ARG A 204 -8.02 17.71 5.32
C ARG A 204 -8.26 17.63 6.84
N ALA A 205 -9.17 18.44 7.38
CA ALA A 205 -9.53 18.39 8.79
C ALA A 205 -10.14 17.03 9.20
N ASN A 206 -11.04 16.49 8.37
CA ASN A 206 -11.67 15.20 8.62
C ASN A 206 -10.69 14.02 8.46
N GLU A 207 -9.76 14.13 7.50
CA GLU A 207 -8.70 13.13 7.31
C GLU A 207 -7.81 13.04 8.56
N VAL A 208 -7.30 14.18 9.06
CA VAL A 208 -6.44 14.22 10.25
C VAL A 208 -7.17 13.64 11.46
N HIS A 209 -8.46 13.94 11.62
CA HIS A 209 -9.28 13.36 12.69
C HIS A 209 -9.41 11.83 12.56
N ALA A 210 -9.62 11.30 11.36
CA ALA A 210 -9.69 9.87 11.11
C ALA A 210 -8.34 9.15 11.37
N LEU A 211 -7.22 9.79 11.02
CA LEU A 211 -5.88 9.25 11.29
C LEU A 211 -5.55 9.23 12.78
N GLN A 212 -5.95 10.25 13.54
CA GLN A 212 -5.76 10.29 14.99
C GLN A 212 -6.59 9.23 15.73
N THR A 213 -7.84 9.05 15.33
CA THR A 213 -8.73 8.03 15.90
C THR A 213 -8.23 6.61 15.57
N SER A 214 -7.78 6.35 14.33
CA SER A 214 -7.24 5.05 13.95
C SER A 214 -5.87 4.74 14.59
N ALA A 215 -4.97 5.71 14.72
CA ALA A 215 -3.69 5.54 15.42
C ALA A 215 -3.87 5.11 16.89
N SER A 216 -4.97 5.53 17.53
CA SER A 216 -5.31 5.09 18.90
C SER A 216 -5.80 3.63 18.98
N ALA A 217 -6.27 3.04 17.87
CA ALA A 217 -6.85 1.70 17.80
C ALA A 217 -5.97 0.64 17.08
N ALA A 218 -5.01 1.07 16.25
CA ALA A 218 -4.50 0.31 15.11
C ALA A 218 -3.77 -1.03 15.39
N PRO A 219 -2.74 -1.14 16.25
CA PRO A 219 -1.94 -2.38 16.27
C PRO A 219 -2.64 -3.54 16.98
N ALA A 220 -3.39 -3.26 18.05
CA ALA A 220 -4.02 -4.30 18.86
C ALA A 220 -5.31 -4.83 18.23
N GLN A 221 -6.02 -4.03 17.43
CA GLN A 221 -7.33 -4.41 16.87
C GLN A 221 -7.17 -5.17 15.55
N ALA A 222 -6.27 -4.73 14.66
CA ALA A 222 -5.96 -5.45 13.42
C ALA A 222 -5.35 -6.84 13.69
N LEU A 223 -4.45 -6.96 14.67
CA LEU A 223 -3.88 -8.26 15.05
C LEU A 223 -4.93 -9.20 15.63
N ARG A 224 -5.88 -8.68 16.43
CA ARG A 224 -7.01 -9.46 16.96
C ARG A 224 -7.95 -9.94 15.87
N GLU A 225 -8.19 -9.14 14.84
CA GLU A 225 -9.05 -9.53 13.71
C GLU A 225 -8.41 -10.59 12.82
N VAL A 226 -7.12 -10.45 12.50
CA VAL A 226 -6.34 -11.45 11.76
C VAL A 226 -6.28 -12.76 12.56
N GLU A 227 -5.99 -12.70 13.86
CA GLU A 227 -5.97 -13.86 14.73
C GLU A 227 -7.36 -14.55 14.80
N ALA A 228 -8.43 -13.78 14.93
CA ALA A 228 -9.79 -14.32 14.95
C ALA A 228 -10.19 -14.98 13.61
N ALA A 229 -9.75 -14.42 12.49
CA ALA A 229 -9.98 -15.00 11.16
C ALA A 229 -9.23 -16.33 10.99
N MET A 230 -7.97 -16.41 11.44
CA MET A 230 -7.20 -17.65 11.43
C MET A 230 -7.81 -18.74 12.32
N ILE A 231 -8.30 -18.37 13.51
CA ILE A 231 -8.98 -19.31 14.42
C ILE A 231 -10.24 -19.87 13.77
N ARG A 232 -11.07 -19.02 13.17
CA ARG A 232 -12.29 -19.45 12.46
C ARG A 232 -11.98 -20.41 11.32
N LYS A 233 -11.03 -20.04 10.46
CA LYS A 233 -10.60 -20.88 9.34
C LYS A 233 -10.09 -22.25 9.79
N ALA A 234 -9.26 -22.30 10.83
CA ALA A 234 -8.74 -23.55 11.36
C ALA A 234 -9.84 -24.44 12.00
N VAL A 235 -10.85 -23.84 12.62
CA VAL A 235 -12.01 -24.58 13.18
C VAL A 235 -12.89 -25.11 12.06
N ASP A 236 -13.12 -24.33 11.00
CA ASP A 236 -13.92 -24.73 9.84
C ASP A 236 -13.23 -25.87 9.07
N GLU A 237 -11.92 -25.77 8.82
CA GLU A 237 -11.11 -26.82 8.18
C GLU A 237 -11.05 -28.10 9.03
N ALA A 238 -11.04 -27.94 10.36
CA ALA A 238 -11.14 -29.07 11.30
C ALA A 238 -12.58 -29.60 11.47
N ARG A 239 -13.56 -29.09 10.69
CA ARG A 239 -14.98 -29.44 10.76
C ARG A 239 -15.55 -29.37 12.19
N GLY A 240 -15.18 -28.32 12.91
CA GLY A 240 -15.58 -28.10 14.31
C GLY A 240 -14.73 -28.83 15.36
N ASN A 241 -13.72 -29.62 14.96
CA ASN A 241 -12.83 -30.28 15.91
C ASN A 241 -11.79 -29.31 16.48
N VAL A 242 -12.18 -28.66 17.59
CA VAL A 242 -11.40 -27.66 18.33
C VAL A 242 -9.99 -28.16 18.71
N GLY A 243 -9.82 -29.46 18.98
CA GLY A 243 -8.51 -30.03 19.29
C GLY A 243 -7.57 -30.15 18.10
N GLN A 244 -8.12 -30.44 16.92
CA GLN A 244 -7.37 -30.47 15.69
C GLN A 244 -7.02 -29.04 15.24
N ALA A 245 -7.98 -28.11 15.33
CA ALA A 245 -7.75 -26.69 15.03
C ALA A 245 -6.63 -26.07 15.91
N ALA A 246 -6.63 -26.37 17.21
CA ALA A 246 -5.59 -25.91 18.13
C ALA A 246 -4.19 -26.45 17.78
N ARG A 247 -4.10 -27.72 17.34
CA ARG A 247 -2.84 -28.30 16.86
C ARG A 247 -2.36 -27.66 15.56
N THR A 248 -3.26 -27.43 14.61
CA THR A 248 -2.94 -26.76 13.33
C THR A 248 -2.41 -25.34 13.56
N LEU A 249 -2.95 -24.63 14.57
CA LEU A 249 -2.51 -23.28 14.92
C LEU A 249 -1.31 -23.23 15.88
N GLY A 250 -0.81 -24.38 16.36
CA GLY A 250 0.31 -24.43 17.30
C GLY A 250 0.01 -23.85 18.70
N ILE A 251 -1.26 -23.76 19.11
CA ILE A 251 -1.68 -23.22 20.41
C ILE A 251 -2.40 -24.25 21.28
N SER A 252 -2.44 -24.03 22.58
CA SER A 252 -3.16 -24.94 23.49
C SER A 252 -4.68 -24.88 23.28
N ARG A 253 -5.37 -26.00 23.51
CA ARG A 253 -6.84 -26.08 23.49
C ARG A 253 -7.47 -25.02 24.41
N ALA A 254 -6.92 -24.83 25.60
CA ALA A 254 -7.40 -23.85 26.58
C ALA A 254 -7.29 -22.40 26.05
N THR A 255 -6.19 -22.06 25.37
CA THR A 255 -6.00 -20.74 24.74
C THR A 255 -6.99 -20.52 23.60
N LEU A 256 -7.25 -21.55 22.78
CA LEU A 256 -8.21 -21.47 21.68
C LEU A 256 -9.66 -21.33 22.17
N TYR A 257 -10.07 -22.07 23.20
CA TYR A 257 -11.40 -21.91 23.82
C TYR A 257 -11.60 -20.51 24.42
N ARG A 258 -10.59 -19.96 25.09
CA ARG A 258 -10.65 -18.58 25.64
C ARG A 258 -10.85 -17.55 24.53
N LYS A 259 -10.19 -17.71 23.39
CA LYS A 259 -10.31 -16.80 22.24
C LYS A 259 -11.65 -16.95 21.49
N LEU A 260 -12.23 -18.15 21.45
CA LEU A 260 -13.59 -18.37 20.95
C LEU A 260 -14.66 -17.79 21.88
N GLY A 261 -14.47 -17.89 23.20
CA GLY A 261 -15.43 -17.43 24.22
C GLY A 261 -15.52 -15.90 24.39
N GLN A 262 -14.45 -15.16 24.08
CA GLN A 262 -14.43 -13.69 24.17
C GLN A 262 -15.40 -12.99 23.19
N LYS A 263 -15.90 -13.69 22.15
CA LYS A 263 -16.88 -13.12 21.20
C LYS A 263 -18.34 -13.21 21.65
N ASN A 264 -18.68 -14.02 22.65
CA ASN A 264 -20.06 -14.17 23.12
C ASN A 264 -20.46 -13.14 24.20
N VAL A 265 -19.57 -12.22 24.59
CA VAL A 265 -19.82 -11.28 25.70
C VAL A 265 -19.95 -9.82 25.24
N CYS A 266 -19.77 -9.50 23.95
CA CYS A 266 -19.88 -8.13 23.44
C CYS A 266 -20.93 -7.93 22.32
N GLY A 267 -21.93 -8.82 22.22
CA GLY A 267 -22.97 -8.78 21.18
C GLY A 267 -24.38 -9.05 21.70
N GLY A 268 -24.70 -8.64 22.92
CA GLY A 268 -26.04 -8.77 23.49
C GLY A 268 -26.25 -7.74 24.59
N GLY A 269 -26.97 -6.67 24.27
CA GLY A 269 -27.31 -5.54 25.13
C GLY A 269 -27.86 -4.42 24.28
#